data_AF-E3Q1V0-F1
#
_entry.id   AF-E3Q1V0-F1
#
_cell.length_a   1.000
_cell.length_b   1.000
_cell.length_c   1.000
_cell.angle_alpha   90.00
_cell.angle_beta   90.00
_cell.angle_gamma   90.00
#
_symmetry.space_group_name_H-M   'P 1'
#
loop_
_entity.id
_entity.type
_entity.pdbx_description
1 polymer ?
#
loop_
_entity_poly.entity_id
_entity_poly.type
_entity_poly.pdbx_seq_one_letter_code
_entity_poly.pdbx_strand_id
1 'polypeptide(L)'
;VWQTATRLARRGVEVEIFTRATSSADAPVVDAAPGVTVRNVVAGPFDGLDKRDLPSQLCAFSANVLRAEAAQEPGHYDLIHS
;
A
#
# COMPACT_ATOMS: atom_id res chain seq x y z
N VAL A 1 0.92 6.34 9.22
CA VAL A 1 0.33 7.27 8.23
C VAL A 1 -1.19 7.43 8.31
N TRP A 2 -1.94 6.56 9.03
CA TRP A 2 -3.41 6.57 9.06
C TRP A 2 -4.06 7.95 9.31
N GLN A 3 -3.69 8.63 10.40
CA GLN A 3 -4.30 9.95 10.71
C GLN A 3 -4.05 10.99 9.62
N THR A 4 -2.89 10.95 8.96
CA THR A 4 -2.55 11.84 7.84
C THR A 4 -3.44 11.51 6.64
N ALA A 5 -3.53 10.24 6.23
CA ALA A 5 -4.35 9.79 5.12
C ALA A 5 -5.83 10.18 5.29
N THR A 6 -6.42 9.91 6.45
CA THR A 6 -7.82 10.27 6.70
C THR A 6 -8.04 11.79 6.68
N ARG A 7 -7.07 12.60 7.14
CA ARG A 7 -7.19 14.07 7.09
C ARG A 7 -7.03 14.62 5.67
N LEU A 8 -6.22 14.00 4.82
CA LEU A 8 -6.10 14.31 3.41
C LEU A 8 -7.39 13.96 2.64
N ALA A 9 -7.94 12.76 2.87
CA ALA A 9 -9.21 12.33 2.29
C ALA A 9 -10.37 13.27 2.62
N ARG A 10 -10.47 13.74 3.87
CA ARG A 10 -11.47 14.76 4.26
C ARG A 10 -11.32 16.11 3.55
N ARG A 11 -10.16 16.38 2.93
CA ARG A 11 -9.90 17.59 2.14
C ARG A 11 -10.05 17.33 0.63
N GLY A 12 -10.57 16.17 0.24
CA GLY A 12 -10.80 15.81 -1.16
C GLY A 12 -9.59 15.20 -1.87
N VAL A 13 -8.55 14.79 -1.15
CA VAL A 13 -7.39 14.08 -1.71
C VAL A 13 -7.60 12.59 -1.54
N GLU A 14 -7.76 11.84 -2.63
CA GLU A 14 -7.82 10.37 -2.58
C GLU A 14 -6.47 9.81 -2.14
N VAL A 15 -6.47 8.82 -1.24
CA VAL A 15 -5.26 8.23 -0.69
C VAL A 15 -5.29 6.71 -0.79
N GLU A 16 -4.31 6.14 -1.49
CA GLU A 16 -4.03 4.70 -1.45
C GLU A 16 -2.80 4.42 -0.58
N ILE A 17 -2.96 3.58 0.45
CA ILE A 17 -1.88 3.15 1.33
C ILE A 17 -1.40 1.78 0.89
N PHE A 18 -0.15 1.69 0.44
CA PHE A 18 0.51 0.41 0.20
C PHE A 18 1.14 -0.11 1.50
N THR A 19 0.81 -1.34 1.87
CA THR A 19 1.40 -2.04 3.03
C THR A 19 1.68 -3.49 2.68
N ARG A 20 2.63 -4.13 3.38
CA ARG A 20 2.91 -5.56 3.16
C ARG A 20 1.72 -6.39 3.63
N ALA A 21 1.29 -7.35 2.81
CA ALA A 21 0.33 -8.38 3.21
C ALA A 21 0.95 -9.26 4.31
N THR A 22 0.20 -9.49 5.39
CA THR A 22 0.65 -10.28 6.54
C THR A 22 -0.07 -11.62 6.67
N SER A 23 -1.10 -11.84 5.85
CA SER A 23 -1.84 -13.08 5.74
C SER A 23 -2.22 -13.34 4.29
N SER A 24 -2.29 -14.61 3.89
CA SER A 24 -2.86 -15.00 2.59
C SER A 24 -4.37 -14.75 2.51
N ALA A 25 -5.03 -14.53 3.65
CA ALA A 25 -6.44 -14.19 3.73
C ALA A 25 -6.69 -12.68 3.62
N ASP A 26 -5.65 -11.84 3.66
CA ASP A 26 -5.81 -10.39 3.51
C ASP A 26 -6.37 -10.08 2.12
N ALA A 27 -7.45 -9.30 2.07
CA ALA A 27 -7.99 -8.82 0.80
C ALA A 27 -6.92 -7.98 0.08
N PRO A 28 -6.73 -8.12 -1.24
CA PRO A 28 -5.72 -7.35 -1.97
C PRO A 28 -5.90 -5.84 -1.84
N VAL A 29 -7.15 -5.36 -1.79
CA VAL A 29 -7.52 -3.95 -1.60
C VAL A 29 -8.68 -3.88 -0.61
N VAL A 30 -8.63 -2.90 0.30
CA VAL A 30 -9.65 -2.64 1.31
C VAL A 30 -10.03 -1.16 1.28
N ASP A 31 -11.32 -0.86 1.18
CA ASP A 31 -11.84 0.49 1.44
C ASP A 31 -11.82 0.75 2.95
N ALA A 32 -10.73 1.35 3.43
CA ALA A 32 -10.48 1.50 4.86
C ALA A 32 -11.24 2.67 5.48
N ALA A 33 -11.53 3.71 4.70
CA ALA A 33 -12.37 4.86 5.05
C ALA A 33 -12.82 5.60 3.77
N PRO A 34 -13.81 6.52 3.83
CA PRO A 34 -14.15 7.35 2.67
C PRO A 34 -12.92 8.07 2.11
N GLY A 35 -12.59 7.82 0.84
CA GLY A 35 -11.42 8.37 0.15
C GLY A 35 -10.06 7.77 0.56
N VAL A 36 -10.05 6.67 1.33
CA VAL A 36 -8.82 5.95 1.70
C VAL A 36 -8.93 4.46 1.39
N THR A 37 -8.08 4.00 0.47
CA THR A 37 -7.90 2.58 0.17
C THR A 37 -6.60 2.07 0.79
N VAL A 38 -6.57 0.79 1.18
CA VAL A 38 -5.35 0.10 1.61
C VAL A 38 -5.11 -1.06 0.66
N ARG A 39 -3.96 -1.09 0.02
CA ARG A 39 -3.51 -2.23 -0.79
C ARG A 39 -2.52 -3.08 -0.02
N ASN A 40 -2.87 -4.36 0.14
CA ASN A 40 -1.99 -5.36 0.72
C ASN A 40 -1.09 -5.96 -0.37
N VAL A 41 0.18 -5.58 -0.33
CA VAL A 41 1.20 -5.97 -1.30
C VAL A 41 1.92 -7.22 -0.83
N VAL A 42 1.89 -8.27 -1.65
CA VAL A 42 2.65 -9.50 -1.38
C VAL A 42 4.14 -9.21 -1.57
N ALA A 43 4.92 -9.36 -0.51
CA ALA A 43 6.37 -9.20 -0.53
C ALA A 43 7.01 -10.09 0.54
N GLY A 44 7.52 -11.25 0.11
CA GLY A 44 8.02 -12.29 1.01
C GLY A 44 6.89 -13.14 1.64
N PRO A 45 7.24 -14.00 2.61
CA PRO A 45 6.26 -14.79 3.35
C PRO A 45 5.31 -13.90 4.16
N PHE A 46 4.08 -14.39 4.36
CA PHE A 46 3.02 -13.66 5.06
C PHE A 46 3.36 -13.49 6.55
N ASP A 47 3.82 -14.56 7.20
CA ASP A 47 4.23 -14.62 8.59
C ASP A 47 5.75 -14.81 8.75
N GLY A 48 6.22 -14.89 10.00
CA GLY A 48 7.61 -15.25 10.32
C GLY A 48 8.67 -14.19 10.03
N LEU A 49 8.30 -12.98 9.58
CA LEU A 49 9.20 -11.85 9.39
C LEU A 49 9.18 -10.88 10.57
N ASP A 50 10.32 -10.75 11.25
CA ASP A 50 10.56 -9.65 12.18
C ASP A 50 10.76 -8.35 11.40
N LYS A 51 10.48 -7.21 12.05
CA LYS A 51 10.68 -5.88 11.47
C LYS A 51 12.12 -5.68 10.95
N ARG A 52 13.11 -6.30 11.60
CA ARG A 52 14.53 -6.22 11.23
C ARG A 52 14.86 -6.96 9.93
N ASP A 53 14.03 -7.92 9.54
CA ASP A 53 14.23 -8.73 8.35
C ASP A 53 13.51 -8.16 7.11
N LEU A 54 12.59 -7.20 7.31
CA LEU A 54 11.85 -6.51 6.25
C LEU A 54 12.71 -5.86 5.16
N PRO A 55 13.94 -5.33 5.42
CA PRO A 55 14.77 -4.77 4.36
C PRO A 55 15.02 -5.74 3.19
N SER A 56 15.06 -7.04 3.45
CA SER A 56 15.21 -8.07 2.41
C SER A 56 14.03 -8.14 1.42
N GLN A 57 12.87 -7.61 1.80
CA GLN A 57 11.63 -7.65 1.02
C GLN A 57 11.36 -6.36 0.24
N LEU A 58 12.19 -5.32 0.40
CA LEU A 58 11.96 -4.01 -0.23
C LEU A 58 11.91 -4.09 -1.76
N CYS A 59 12.77 -4.89 -2.39
CA CYS A 59 12.75 -5.05 -3.85
C CYS A 59 11.44 -5.68 -4.33
N ALA A 60 10.98 -6.74 -3.66
CA ALA A 60 9.72 -7.40 -4.01
C ALA A 60 8.52 -6.49 -3.78
N PHE A 61 8.52 -5.74 -2.66
CA PHE A 61 7.48 -4.76 -2.35
C PHE A 61 7.40 -3.66 -3.40
N SER A 62 8.52 -2.98 -3.67
CA SER A 62 8.58 -1.89 -4.66
C SER A 62 8.19 -2.36 -6.06
N ALA A 63 8.62 -3.55 -6.49
CA ALA A 63 8.23 -4.12 -7.78
C ALA A 63 6.70 -4.32 -7.88
N ASN A 64 6.05 -4.74 -6.79
CA ASN A 64 4.60 -4.92 -6.79
C ASN A 64 3.82 -3.61 -6.64
N VAL A 65 4.38 -2.59 -5.98
CA VAL A 65 3.82 -1.22 -6.01
C VAL A 65 3.87 -0.66 -7.43
N LEU A 66 5.00 -0.81 -8.12
CA LEU A 66 5.15 -0.37 -9.52
C LEU A 66 4.21 -1.13 -10.47
N ARG A 67 3.94 -2.42 -10.23
CA ARG A 67 2.92 -3.15 -10.99
C ARG A 67 1.51 -2.62 -10.76
N ALA A 68 1.20 -2.20 -9.54
CA ALA A 68 -0.10 -1.61 -9.23
C ALA A 68 -0.27 -0.24 -9.92
N GLU A 69 0.79 0.54 -10.00
CA GLU A 69 0.80 1.81 -10.76
C GLU A 69 0.70 1.59 -12.26
N ALA A 70 1.49 0.68 -12.83
CA ALA A 70 1.46 0.38 -14.26
C ALA A 70 0.13 -0.21 -14.77
N ALA A 71 -0.74 -0.67 -13.86
CA ALA A 71 -2.08 -1.13 -14.18
C ALA A 71 -3.11 0.01 -14.26
N GLN A 72 -2.70 1.25 -13.98
CA GLN A 72 -3.53 2.44 -14.06
C GLN A 72 -3.19 3.26 -15.30
N GLU A 73 -4.07 4.21 -15.63
CA GLU A 73 -3.78 5.22 -16.65
C GLU A 73 -2.63 6.15 -16.20
N PRO A 74 -1.82 6.67 -17.12
CA PRO A 74 -0.76 7.62 -16.79
C PRO A 74 -1.29 8.82 -15.99
N GLY A 75 -0.58 9.17 -14.91
CA GLY A 75 -0.97 10.28 -14.02
C GLY A 75 -1.95 9.88 -12.92
N HIS A 76 -2.19 8.59 -12.68
CA HIS A 76 -3.08 8.13 -11.61
C HIS A 76 -2.64 8.54 -10.20
N TYR A 77 -1.33 8.57 -9.94
CA TYR A 77 -0.79 9.09 -8.67
C TYR A 77 -0.02 10.39 -8.91
N ASP A 78 -0.48 11.48 -8.29
CA ASP A 78 0.18 12.79 -8.37
C ASP A 78 1.41 12.89 -7.45
N LEU A 79 1.42 12.14 -6.34
CA LEU A 79 2.45 12.24 -5.30
C LEU A 79 2.62 10.92 -4.53
N ILE A 80 3.86 10.63 -4.13
CA ILE A 80 4.22 9.54 -3.22
C ILE A 80 4.76 10.11 -1.90
N HIS A 81 4.30 9.56 -0.78
CA HIS A 81 4.76 9.90 0.58
C HIS A 81 5.16 8.61 1.32
N SER A 82 6.40 8.55 1.82
CA SER A 82 6.99 7.41 2.52
C SER A 82 7.39 7.72 3.96
#